data_AF-A0A2V0NX66-F1
#
_entry.id   AF-A0A2V0NX66-F1
#
_cell.length_a   1.000
_cell.length_b   1.000
_cell.length_c   1.000
_cell.angle_alpha   90.00
_cell.angle_beta   90.00
_cell.angle_gamma   90.00
#
_symmetry.space_group_name_H-M   'P 1'
#
loop_
_entity.id
_entity.type
_entity.pdbx_description
1 polymer ?
#
loop_
_entity_poly.entity_id
_entity_poly.type
_entity_poly.pdbx_seq_one_letter_code
_entity_poly.pdbx_strand_id
1 'polypeptide(L)'
;MGRYKPTLLQKLLRVVEHPAFEPPKAWSVLSRFPPAELSLQRRAPPAMEFSHNTFYQQLFAAYPEVRMSPYALNQRHPSLARRFVTRQLALMRGGMARPAAFRAVEAEMRPELGALKHEGEAGGFVGYVQAQEESVLQQAVRTLIKRQAMLGSGGGR
;
A
#
# COMPACT_ATOMS: atom_id res chain seq x y z
N MET A 1 14.22 19.76 -31.10
CA MET A 1 14.04 20.60 -29.89
C MET A 1 12.59 20.48 -29.43
N GLY A 2 12.33 20.04 -28.21
CA GLY A 2 10.95 19.88 -27.69
C GLY A 2 10.27 21.24 -27.50
N ARG A 3 8.99 21.36 -27.88
CA ARG A 3 8.21 22.59 -27.72
C ARG A 3 8.05 22.92 -26.23
N TYR A 4 8.62 24.03 -25.77
CA TYR A 4 8.43 24.55 -24.43
C TYR A 4 6.96 24.96 -24.24
N LYS A 5 6.25 24.30 -23.32
CA LYS A 5 4.88 24.70 -22.93
C LYS A 5 5.00 25.65 -21.73
N PRO A 6 4.53 26.91 -21.84
CA PRO A 6 4.61 27.85 -20.72
C PRO A 6 3.80 27.35 -19.53
N THR A 7 4.35 27.53 -18.34
CA THR A 7 3.68 27.14 -17.09
C THR A 7 2.45 28.00 -16.83
N LEU A 8 1.54 27.53 -15.97
CA LEU A 8 0.35 28.30 -15.62
C LEU A 8 0.71 29.68 -15.05
N LEU A 9 1.73 29.75 -14.19
CA LEU A 9 2.22 31.01 -13.61
C LEU A 9 2.75 31.97 -14.69
N GLN A 10 3.48 31.46 -15.69
CA GLN A 10 3.97 32.26 -16.81
C GLN A 10 2.83 32.79 -17.69
N LYS A 11 1.76 32.00 -17.89
CA LYS A 11 0.57 32.47 -18.59
C LYS A 11 -0.16 33.55 -17.78
N LEU A 12 -0.20 33.41 -16.47
CA LEU A 12 -0.89 34.31 -15.54
C LEU A 12 -0.14 35.64 -15.40
N LEU A 13 1.20 35.61 -15.35
CA LEU A 13 2.06 36.79 -15.45
C LEU A 13 1.76 37.64 -16.69
N ARG A 14 1.68 37.00 -17.87
CA ARG A 14 1.36 37.69 -19.13
C ARG A 14 -0.03 38.34 -19.14
N VAL A 15 -0.98 37.78 -18.39
CA VAL A 15 -2.33 38.35 -18.27
C VAL A 15 -2.33 39.54 -17.33
N VAL A 16 -1.61 39.47 -16.21
CA VAL A 16 -1.51 40.56 -15.22
C VAL A 16 -0.74 41.78 -15.77
N GLU A 17 0.24 41.56 -16.65
CA GLU A 17 0.99 42.65 -17.30
C GLU A 17 0.18 43.40 -18.37
N HIS A 18 -0.94 42.85 -18.82
CA HIS A 18 -1.76 43.44 -19.88
C HIS A 18 -2.84 44.36 -19.29
N PRO A 19 -2.96 45.63 -19.73
CA PRO A 19 -3.85 46.63 -19.11
C PRO A 19 -5.35 46.31 -19.24
N ALA A 20 -5.72 45.38 -20.12
CA ALA A 20 -7.11 44.96 -20.32
C ALA A 20 -7.62 43.92 -19.30
N PHE A 21 -6.77 43.40 -18.40
CA PHE A 21 -7.17 42.37 -17.44
C PHE A 21 -6.89 42.81 -16.00
N GLU A 22 -7.88 42.58 -15.13
CA GLU A 22 -7.67 42.76 -13.69
C GLU A 22 -6.88 41.59 -13.10
N PRO A 23 -5.97 41.85 -12.15
CA PRO A 23 -5.21 40.79 -11.50
C PRO A 23 -6.14 39.88 -10.69
N PRO A 24 -6.00 38.55 -10.79
CA PRO A 24 -6.85 37.65 -10.03
C PRO A 24 -6.59 37.79 -8.52
N LYS A 25 -7.61 37.56 -7.70
CA LYS A 25 -7.52 37.68 -6.23
C LYS A 25 -6.37 36.88 -5.61
N ALA A 26 -6.04 35.73 -6.21
CA ALA A 26 -4.95 34.87 -5.78
C ALA A 26 -3.54 35.38 -6.15
N TRP A 27 -3.42 36.43 -6.98
CA TRP A 27 -2.13 36.98 -7.43
C TRP A 27 -1.27 37.49 -6.28
N SER A 28 -1.89 38.14 -5.29
CA SER A 28 -1.20 38.62 -4.09
C SER A 28 -0.56 37.50 -3.27
N VAL A 29 -1.16 36.30 -3.30
CA VAL A 29 -0.64 35.11 -2.60
C VAL A 29 0.44 34.44 -3.45
N LEU A 30 0.21 34.27 -4.76
CA LEU A 30 1.17 33.62 -5.66
C LEU A 30 2.47 34.41 -5.86
N SER A 31 2.39 35.74 -5.84
CA SER A 31 3.58 36.60 -5.90
C SER A 31 4.41 36.57 -4.62
N ARG A 32 3.76 36.39 -3.46
CA ARG A 32 4.43 36.28 -2.15
C ARG A 32 4.97 34.87 -1.87
N PHE A 33 4.27 33.85 -2.34
CA PHE A 33 4.59 32.44 -2.13
C PHE A 33 4.61 31.71 -3.47
N PRO A 34 5.65 31.92 -4.30
CA PRO A 34 5.76 31.25 -5.58
C PRO A 34 5.86 29.73 -5.36
N PRO A 35 5.12 28.91 -6.13
CA PRO A 35 5.22 27.46 -6.02
C PRO A 35 6.63 27.00 -6.41
N ALA A 36 7.13 25.99 -5.72
CA ALA A 36 8.41 25.37 -6.08
C ALA A 36 8.38 24.90 -7.54
N GLU A 37 9.47 25.13 -8.28
CA GLU A 37 9.58 24.69 -9.66
C GLU A 37 9.48 23.16 -9.74
N LEU A 38 8.38 22.67 -10.30
CA LEU A 38 8.22 21.26 -10.61
C LEU A 38 9.05 20.97 -11.86
N SER A 39 10.30 20.55 -11.67
CA SER A 39 11.11 19.98 -12.75
C SER A 39 10.38 18.74 -13.29
N LEU A 40 9.72 18.86 -14.45
CA LEU A 40 9.00 17.73 -15.09
C LEU A 40 9.96 16.66 -15.62
N GLN A 41 11.26 16.97 -15.70
CA GLN A 41 12.33 16.03 -16.03
C GLN A 41 12.79 15.29 -14.78
N ARG A 42 11.91 14.54 -14.12
CA ARG A 42 12.35 13.67 -13.03
C ARG A 42 12.78 12.33 -13.62
N ARG A 43 14.08 12.01 -13.49
CA ARG A 43 14.52 10.61 -13.51
C ARG A 43 13.69 9.85 -12.48
N ALA A 44 13.33 8.60 -12.78
CA ALA A 44 12.59 7.76 -11.83
C ALA A 44 13.27 7.84 -10.45
N PRO A 45 12.50 8.03 -9.37
CA PRO A 45 13.09 8.07 -8.03
C PRO A 45 13.87 6.77 -7.79
N PRO A 46 15.04 6.84 -7.14
CA PRO A 46 15.80 5.65 -6.84
C PRO A 46 14.96 4.67 -6.00
N ALA A 47 15.10 3.38 -6.27
CA ALA A 47 14.46 2.35 -5.45
C ALA A 47 14.99 2.46 -4.01
N MET A 48 14.08 2.52 -3.04
CA MET A 48 14.46 2.55 -1.63
C MET A 48 14.77 1.12 -1.17
N GLU A 49 16.05 0.82 -1.00
CA GLU A 49 16.49 -0.48 -0.50
C GLU A 49 16.62 -0.46 1.02
N PHE A 50 15.92 -1.37 1.68
CA PHE A 50 16.07 -1.59 3.11
C PHE A 50 17.01 -2.77 3.34
N SER A 51 18.10 -2.55 4.06
CA SER A 51 19.05 -3.61 4.45
C SER A 51 18.36 -4.77 5.19
N HIS A 52 17.24 -4.47 5.85
CA HIS A 52 16.46 -5.43 6.61
C HIS A 52 15.66 -6.39 5.72
N ASN A 53 15.48 -6.10 4.42
CA ASN A 53 14.68 -6.93 3.51
C ASN A 53 15.19 -8.37 3.42
N THR A 54 16.51 -8.57 3.51
CA THR A 54 17.10 -9.91 3.45
C THR A 54 16.69 -10.80 4.63
N PHE A 55 16.38 -10.23 5.79
CA PHE A 55 15.89 -10.97 6.96
C PHE A 55 14.42 -11.32 6.83
N TYR A 56 13.61 -10.39 6.31
CA TYR A 56 12.21 -10.67 5.98
C TYR A 56 12.08 -11.77 4.92
N GLN A 57 12.90 -11.72 3.87
CA GLN A 57 12.94 -12.76 2.83
C GLN A 57 13.29 -14.13 3.44
N GLN A 58 14.28 -14.20 4.32
CA GLN A 58 14.63 -15.43 5.01
C GLN A 58 13.48 -15.96 5.88
N LEU A 59 12.81 -15.07 6.63
CA LEU A 59 11.66 -15.44 7.45
C LEU A 59 10.50 -15.97 6.58
N PHE A 60 10.16 -15.26 5.51
CA PHE A 60 9.05 -15.65 4.63
C PHE A 60 9.33 -16.91 3.82
N ALA A 61 10.61 -17.22 3.55
CA ALA A 61 11.00 -18.49 2.95
C ALA A 61 10.79 -19.68 3.92
N ALA A 62 11.02 -19.46 5.22
CA ALA A 62 10.84 -20.49 6.24
C ALA A 62 9.37 -20.61 6.72
N TYR A 63 8.66 -19.49 6.77
CA TYR A 63 7.29 -19.37 7.26
C TYR A 63 6.45 -18.49 6.32
N PRO A 64 5.94 -19.05 5.21
CA PRO A 64 5.12 -18.32 4.24
C PRO A 64 3.83 -17.74 4.86
N GLU A 65 3.31 -18.37 5.91
CA GLU A 65 2.07 -18.01 6.59
C GLU A 65 2.16 -16.62 7.23
N VAL A 66 3.36 -16.23 7.68
CA VAL A 66 3.63 -14.89 8.26
C VAL A 66 3.37 -13.79 7.23
N ARG A 67 3.60 -14.05 5.95
CA ARG A 67 3.30 -13.09 4.87
C ARG A 67 1.79 -12.90 4.66
N MET A 68 1.01 -13.95 4.94
CA MET A 68 -0.44 -13.98 4.73
C MET A 68 -1.22 -13.49 5.96
N SER A 69 -0.54 -13.34 7.10
CA SER A 69 -1.14 -12.84 8.34
C SER A 69 -1.70 -11.43 8.14
N PRO A 70 -3.00 -11.20 8.42
CA PRO A 70 -3.61 -9.89 8.24
C PRO A 70 -2.98 -8.90 9.22
N TYR A 71 -2.28 -7.90 8.69
CA TYR A 71 -1.71 -6.83 9.50
C TYR A 71 -2.61 -5.60 9.48
N ALA A 72 -3.11 -5.22 10.65
CA ALA A 72 -3.91 -4.03 10.82
C ALA A 72 -2.99 -2.80 11.04
N LEU A 73 -3.02 -1.87 10.09
CA LEU A 73 -2.16 -0.68 10.06
C LEU A 73 -2.38 0.28 11.24
N ASN A 74 -3.49 0.14 11.95
CA ASN A 74 -3.86 0.96 13.11
C ASN A 74 -3.43 0.36 14.46
N GLN A 75 -2.80 -0.82 14.47
CA GLN A 75 -2.35 -1.43 15.71
C GLN A 75 -1.10 -0.71 16.25
N ARG A 76 -1.09 -0.48 17.58
CA ARG A 76 0.07 0.07 18.27
C ARG A 76 1.27 -0.88 18.29
N HIS A 77 1.03 -2.17 18.08
CA HIS A 77 2.07 -3.19 18.14
C HIS A 77 2.64 -3.51 16.75
N PRO A 78 3.97 -3.69 16.64
CA PRO A 78 4.59 -4.10 15.40
C PRO A 78 4.12 -5.49 14.98
N SER A 79 4.06 -5.74 13.67
CA SER A 79 3.73 -7.05 13.11
C SER A 79 4.64 -8.15 13.63
N LEU A 80 4.16 -9.40 13.59
CA LEU A 80 4.96 -10.56 13.99
C LEU A 80 6.30 -10.60 13.26
N ALA A 81 6.27 -10.41 11.92
CA ALA A 81 7.47 -10.34 11.10
C ALA A 81 8.45 -9.26 11.58
N ARG A 82 7.93 -8.07 11.91
CA ARG A 82 8.76 -6.95 12.39
C ARG A 82 9.35 -7.23 13.77
N ARG A 83 8.59 -7.84 14.67
CA ARG A 83 9.08 -8.28 15.99
C ARG A 83 10.20 -9.29 15.83
N PHE A 84 10.01 -10.30 14.99
CA PHE A 84 11.00 -11.33 14.70
C PHE A 84 12.31 -10.73 14.18
N VAL A 85 12.25 -9.94 13.10
CA VAL A 85 13.45 -9.34 12.50
C VAL A 85 14.14 -8.37 13.47
N THR A 86 13.37 -7.57 14.22
CA THR A 86 13.94 -6.64 15.22
C THR A 86 14.69 -7.40 16.31
N ARG A 87 14.11 -8.50 16.80
CA ARG A 87 14.75 -9.36 17.81
C ARG A 87 16.00 -10.05 17.25
N GLN A 88 15.94 -10.56 16.02
CA GLN A 88 17.09 -11.19 15.37
C GLN A 88 18.26 -10.20 15.21
N LEU A 89 17.96 -8.97 14.78
CA LEU A 89 18.96 -7.91 14.68
C LEU A 89 19.54 -7.52 16.05
N ALA A 90 18.72 -7.51 17.11
CA ALA A 90 19.20 -7.25 18.47
C ALA A 90 20.20 -8.32 18.94
N LEU A 91 19.92 -9.60 18.68
CA LEU A 91 20.84 -10.69 19.00
C LEU A 91 22.14 -10.62 18.18
N MET A 92 22.05 -10.26 16.89
CA MET A 92 23.23 -10.06 16.04
C MET A 92 24.10 -8.89 16.50
N ARG A 93 23.49 -7.81 17.00
CA ARG A 93 24.23 -6.69 17.62
C ARG A 93 24.95 -7.14 18.90
N GLY A 94 24.44 -8.15 19.60
CA GLY A 94 25.09 -8.80 20.73
C GLY A 94 26.22 -9.77 20.34
N GLY A 95 26.61 -9.85 19.07
CA GLY A 95 27.70 -10.70 18.58
C GLY A 95 27.27 -12.09 18.13
N MET A 96 25.97 -12.40 18.13
CA MET A 96 25.49 -13.70 17.68
C MET A 96 25.53 -13.82 16.15
N ALA A 97 26.00 -14.96 15.64
CA ALA A 97 25.98 -15.23 14.21
C ALA A 97 24.53 -15.30 13.69
N ARG A 98 24.30 -14.80 12.46
CA ARG A 98 22.97 -14.75 11.83
C ARG A 98 22.14 -16.04 11.92
N PRO A 99 22.66 -17.25 11.60
CA PRO A 99 21.88 -18.48 11.68
C PRO A 99 21.55 -18.87 13.13
N ALA A 100 22.45 -18.61 14.07
CA ALA A 100 22.20 -18.85 15.50
C ALA A 100 21.14 -17.88 16.03
N ALA A 101 21.21 -16.61 15.65
CA ALA A 101 20.22 -15.59 16.00
C ALA A 101 18.84 -15.95 15.45
N PHE A 102 18.76 -16.44 14.21
CA PHE A 102 17.49 -16.89 13.63
C PHE A 102 16.85 -18.01 14.47
N ARG A 103 17.61 -19.06 14.78
CA ARG A 103 17.11 -20.20 15.58
C ARG A 103 16.72 -19.80 17.00
N ALA A 104 17.46 -18.87 17.61
CA ALA A 104 17.14 -18.34 18.93
C ALA A 104 15.79 -17.61 18.93
N VAL A 105 15.56 -16.72 17.96
CA VAL A 105 14.26 -16.02 17.85
C VAL A 105 13.13 -16.96 17.46
N GLU A 106 13.40 -17.94 16.60
CA GLU A 106 12.46 -18.99 16.24
C GLU A 106 12.02 -19.80 17.46
N ALA A 107 12.94 -20.14 18.36
CA ALA A 107 12.61 -20.80 19.62
C ALA A 107 11.77 -19.89 20.55
N GLU A 108 12.13 -18.60 20.66
CA GLU A 108 11.39 -17.62 21.47
C GLU A 108 9.95 -17.40 20.96
N MET A 109 9.77 -17.33 19.63
CA MET A 109 8.49 -16.98 18.99
C MET A 109 7.74 -18.19 18.44
N ARG A 110 8.18 -19.41 18.76
CA ARG A 110 7.57 -20.67 18.34
C ARG A 110 6.05 -20.76 18.59
N PRO A 111 5.49 -20.36 19.74
CA PRO A 111 4.04 -20.45 19.95
C PRO A 111 3.26 -19.55 19.00
N GLU A 112 3.74 -18.33 18.75
CA GLU A 112 3.09 -17.37 17.85
C GLU A 112 3.20 -17.82 16.38
N LEU A 113 4.34 -18.39 15.98
CA LEU A 113 4.53 -18.96 14.65
C LEU A 113 3.69 -20.23 14.44
N GLY A 114 3.53 -21.05 15.48
CA GLY A 114 2.69 -22.25 15.45
C GLY A 114 1.21 -21.92 15.31
N ALA A 115 0.73 -20.88 16.00
CA ALA A 115 -0.66 -20.42 15.90
C ALA A 115 -1.05 -20.06 14.45
N LEU A 116 -0.15 -19.40 13.72
CA LEU A 116 -0.37 -19.02 12.33
C LEU A 116 -0.44 -20.23 11.37
N LYS A 117 0.26 -21.32 11.65
CA LYS A 117 0.17 -22.54 10.83
C LYS A 117 -1.21 -23.17 10.93
N HIS A 118 -1.77 -23.21 12.12
CA HIS A 118 -3.12 -23.73 12.34
C HIS A 118 -4.20 -22.84 11.72
N GLU A 119 -4.04 -21.52 11.73
CA GLU A 119 -4.93 -20.60 11.01
C GLU A 119 -4.78 -20.71 9.49
N GLY A 120 -3.57 -20.99 8.99
CA GLY A 120 -3.30 -21.26 7.58
C GLY A 120 -4.01 -22.51 7.07
N GLU A 121 -3.99 -23.60 7.84
CA GLU A 121 -4.68 -24.86 7.52
C GLU A 121 -6.20 -24.79 7.70
N ALA A 122 -6.69 -24.00 8.66
CA ALA A 122 -8.12 -23.89 8.95
C ALA A 122 -8.91 -22.93 8.02
N GLY A 123 -8.28 -22.42 6.96
CA GLY A 123 -8.93 -21.52 5.99
C GLY A 123 -8.23 -20.17 5.81
N GLY A 124 -6.89 -20.13 5.94
CA GLY A 124 -6.11 -18.93 5.62
C GLY A 124 -6.34 -18.43 4.20
N PHE A 125 -6.00 -17.15 3.94
CA PHE A 125 -6.12 -16.31 2.73
C PHE A 125 -6.95 -16.80 1.53
N VAL A 126 -6.77 -18.03 1.04
CA VAL A 126 -7.69 -18.70 0.12
C VAL A 126 -9.12 -18.70 0.67
N GLY A 127 -9.33 -19.00 1.96
CA GLY A 127 -10.66 -18.93 2.58
C GLY A 127 -11.22 -17.50 2.64
N TYR A 128 -10.35 -16.52 2.90
CA TYR A 128 -10.71 -15.10 2.85
C TYR A 128 -11.07 -14.63 1.43
N VAL A 129 -10.28 -15.03 0.43
CA VAL A 129 -10.51 -14.73 -0.99
C VAL A 129 -11.78 -15.41 -1.48
N GLN A 130 -12.00 -16.69 -1.15
CA GLN A 130 -13.23 -17.40 -1.48
C GLN A 130 -14.47 -16.76 -0.83
N ALA A 131 -14.40 -16.35 0.44
CA ALA A 131 -15.49 -15.65 1.10
C ALA A 131 -15.76 -14.28 0.44
N GLN A 132 -14.71 -13.59 -0.03
CA GLN A 132 -14.86 -12.33 -0.75
C GLN A 132 -15.50 -12.55 -2.13
N GLU A 133 -15.05 -13.54 -2.89
CA GLU A 133 -15.61 -13.94 -4.18
C GLU A 133 -17.08 -14.35 -4.05
N GLU A 134 -17.41 -15.14 -3.03
CA GLU A 134 -18.78 -15.60 -2.78
C GLU A 134 -19.72 -14.43 -2.48
N SER A 135 -19.27 -13.44 -1.71
CA SER A 135 -20.05 -12.23 -1.43
C SER A 135 -20.35 -11.42 -2.71
N VAL A 136 -19.39 -11.33 -3.62
CA VAL A 136 -19.54 -10.63 -4.91
C VAL A 136 -20.47 -11.40 -5.83
N LEU A 137 -20.35 -12.73 -5.89
CA LEU A 137 -21.24 -13.58 -6.67
C LEU A 137 -22.69 -13.50 -6.16
N GLN A 138 -22.91 -13.52 -4.85
CA GLN A 138 -24.25 -13.37 -4.27
C GLN A 138 -24.87 -12.00 -4.61
N GLN A 139 -24.09 -10.93 -4.59
CA GLN A 139 -24.55 -9.61 -5.03
C GLN A 139 -24.90 -9.60 -6.52
N ALA A 140 -24.04 -10.18 -7.36
CA ALA A 140 -24.28 -10.31 -8.79
C ALA A 140 -25.58 -11.08 -9.08
N VAL A 141 -25.78 -12.24 -8.43
CA VAL A 141 -27.02 -13.04 -8.56
C VAL A 141 -28.25 -12.23 -8.13
N ARG A 142 -28.18 -11.51 -7.00
CA ARG A 142 -29.28 -10.65 -6.55
C ARG A 142 -29.60 -9.54 -7.55
N THR A 143 -28.59 -8.93 -8.16
CA THR A 143 -28.81 -7.92 -9.20
C THR A 143 -29.40 -8.52 -10.48
N LEU A 144 -29.00 -9.74 -10.84
CA LEU A 144 -29.52 -10.46 -12.01
C LEU A 144 -30.99 -10.85 -11.81
N ILE A 145 -31.35 -11.37 -10.64
CA ILE A 145 -32.74 -11.68 -10.25
C ILE A 145 -33.60 -10.41 -10.29
N LYS A 146 -33.13 -9.29 -9.70
CA LYS A 146 -33.84 -8.01 -9.78
C LYS A 146 -34.06 -7.53 -11.22
N ARG A 147 -33.05 -7.72 -12.09
CA ARG A 147 -33.13 -7.35 -13.50
C ARG A 147 -34.10 -8.23 -14.28
N GLN A 148 -34.11 -9.54 -14.03
CA GLN A 148 -35.07 -10.47 -14.62
C GLN A 148 -36.50 -10.17 -14.15
N ALA A 149 -36.72 -9.84 -12.88
CA ALA A 149 -38.04 -9.46 -12.37
C ALA A 149 -38.56 -8.18 -13.04
N MET A 150 -37.69 -7.19 -13.27
CA MET A 150 -38.05 -5.97 -13.99
C MET A 150 -38.35 -6.21 -15.48
N LEU A 151 -37.62 -7.11 -16.14
CA LEU A 151 -37.87 -7.47 -17.54
C LEU A 151 -39.12 -8.35 -17.72
N GLY A 152 -39.38 -9.26 -16.77
CA GLY A 152 -40.57 -10.12 -16.76
C GLY A 152 -41.86 -9.37 -16.43
N SER A 153 -41.79 -8.29 -15.66
CA SER A 153 -42.93 -7.40 -15.38
C SER A 153 -43.27 -6.43 -16.52
N GLY A 154 -42.44 -6.35 -17.57
CA GLY A 154 -42.66 -5.52 -18.76
C GLY A 154 -43.24 -6.24 -19.97
N GLY A 155 -43.46 -7.56 -19.89
CA GLY A 155 -43.91 -8.42 -21.00
C GLY A 155 -45.38 -8.84 -20.95
N GLY A 156 -46.21 -8.22 -20.12
CA GLY A 156 -47.65 -8.44 -20.07
C GLY A 156 -48.41 -7.26 -20.69
N ARG A 157 -48.56 -7.26 -22.01
CA ARG A 157 -49.65 -6.59 -22.73
C ARG A 157 -50.32 -7.61 -23.63
#